data_AF-T0ZJ50-F1
#
_entry.id   AF-T0ZJ50-F1
#
_cell.length_a   1.000
_cell.length_b   1.000
_cell.length_c   1.000
_cell.angle_alpha   90.00
_cell.angle_beta   90.00
_cell.angle_gamma   90.00
#
_symmetry.space_group_name_H-M   'P 1'
#
loop_
_entity.id
_entity.type
_entity.pdbx_description
1 polymer ?
#
loop_
_entity_poly.entity_id
_entity_poly.type
_entity_poly.pdbx_seq_one_letter_code
_entity_poly.pdbx_strand_id
1 'polypeptide(L)'
;MSENDPRMTEPVILCPNCKTEIKLTESLAAPLIAATRRQFEQKLSEKDAEVAKREQTLEEKLAGQKQVEALEVQRNESAVRCSTRGTRWMRSWMR
;
A
#
# COMPACT_ATOMS: atom_id res chain seq x y z
N MET A 1 -35.94 -25.54 7.69
CA MET A 1 -35.21 -26.25 8.76
C MET A 1 -33.86 -25.55 8.88
N SER A 2 -33.54 -24.72 9.86
CA SER A 2 -34.16 -24.46 11.16
C SER A 2 -33.91 -23.00 11.52
N GLU A 3 -34.99 -22.23 11.62
CA GLU A 3 -35.04 -20.90 12.25
C GLU A 3 -35.15 -21.10 13.76
N ASN A 4 -34.02 -21.00 14.46
CA ASN A 4 -33.94 -20.53 15.84
C ASN A 4 -32.48 -20.53 16.30
N ASP A 5 -31.80 -19.40 16.11
CA ASP A 5 -30.60 -19.07 16.87
C ASP A 5 -30.98 -17.98 17.88
N PRO A 6 -30.97 -18.24 19.20
CA PRO A 6 -31.32 -17.25 20.23
C PRO A 6 -30.34 -16.08 20.33
N ARG A 7 -29.29 -16.02 19.49
CA ARG A 7 -28.27 -14.94 19.45
C ARG A 7 -28.67 -13.74 18.59
N MET A 8 -29.85 -13.77 17.94
CA MET A 8 -30.40 -12.64 17.17
C MET A 8 -31.69 -12.05 17.79
N THR A 9 -32.12 -12.51 18.96
CA THR A 9 -33.14 -11.81 19.75
C THR A 9 -32.49 -10.69 20.53
N GLU A 10 -32.54 -9.50 19.96
CA GLU A 10 -32.08 -8.26 20.56
C GLU A 10 -32.74 -8.07 21.95
N PRO A 11 -31.96 -7.95 23.04
CA PRO A 11 -32.54 -7.83 24.37
C PRO A 11 -33.22 -6.46 24.49
N VAL A 12 -34.54 -6.50 24.67
CA VAL A 12 -35.38 -5.34 24.97
C VAL A 12 -35.67 -5.37 26.47
N ILE A 13 -35.13 -4.41 27.22
CA ILE A 13 -35.42 -4.28 28.64
C ILE A 13 -36.53 -3.26 28.80
N LEU A 14 -37.59 -3.65 29.52
CA LEU A 14 -38.68 -2.77 29.92
C LEU A 14 -38.30 -2.05 31.21
N CYS A 15 -38.29 -0.73 31.19
CA CYS A 15 -38.05 0.04 32.42
C CYS A 15 -39.24 -0.10 33.39
N PRO A 16 -39.06 -0.58 34.64
CA PRO A 16 -40.17 -0.72 35.59
C PRO A 16 -40.76 0.61 36.09
N ASN A 17 -40.06 1.73 35.85
CA ASN A 17 -40.46 3.07 36.32
C ASN A 17 -41.33 3.82 35.30
N CYS A 18 -41.00 3.73 34.00
CA CYS A 18 -41.68 4.46 32.93
C CYS A 18 -42.20 3.57 31.79
N LYS A 19 -42.08 2.23 31.91
CA LYS A 19 -42.53 1.22 30.93
C LYS A 19 -42.00 1.44 29.51
N THR A 20 -40.88 2.13 29.36
CA THR A 20 -40.24 2.36 28.06
C THR A 20 -39.46 1.12 27.62
N GLU A 21 -39.63 0.73 26.36
CA GLU A 21 -38.86 -0.34 25.71
C GLU A 21 -37.48 0.20 25.29
N ILE A 22 -36.41 -0.35 25.86
CA ILE A 22 -35.04 0.06 25.56
C ILE A 22 -34.34 -1.07 24.79
N LYS A 23 -33.98 -0.82 23.53
CA LYS A 23 -33.12 -1.72 22.73
C LYS A 23 -31.66 -1.50 23.11
N LEU A 24 -31.01 -2.53 23.67
CA LEU A 24 -29.67 -2.38 24.27
C LEU A 24 -28.54 -2.13 23.25
N THR A 25 -28.67 -2.62 22.03
CA THR A 25 -27.63 -2.56 20.98
C THR A 25 -27.42 -1.14 20.44
N GLU A 26 -28.49 -0.38 20.19
CA GLU A 26 -28.38 1.02 19.71
C GLU A 26 -27.77 1.93 20.77
N SER A 27 -28.07 1.68 22.05
CA SER A 27 -27.57 2.51 23.16
C SER A 27 -26.09 2.24 23.47
N LEU A 28 -25.63 0.98 23.32
CA LEU A 28 -24.28 0.57 23.72
C LEU A 28 -23.27 0.56 22.56
N ALA A 29 -23.70 0.30 21.31
CA ALA A 29 -22.80 0.16 20.17
C ALA A 29 -22.37 1.51 19.57
N ALA A 30 -23.24 2.53 19.59
CA ALA A 30 -22.95 3.85 19.03
C ALA A 30 -21.65 4.50 19.55
N PRO A 31 -21.38 4.57 20.87
CA PRO A 31 -20.14 5.15 21.38
C PRO A 31 -18.90 4.32 21.02
N LEU A 32 -19.01 2.99 20.99
CA LEU A 32 -17.92 2.11 20.60
C LEU A 32 -17.57 2.27 19.12
N ILE A 33 -18.58 2.33 18.24
CA ILE A 33 -18.38 2.54 16.80
C ILE A 33 -17.73 3.91 16.54
N ALA A 34 -18.15 4.96 17.25
CA ALA A 34 -17.55 6.29 17.11
C ALA A 34 -16.09 6.32 17.57
N ALA A 35 -15.75 5.67 18.69
CA ALA A 35 -14.38 5.57 19.18
C ALA A 35 -13.49 4.77 18.20
N THR A 36 -13.97 3.63 17.73
CA THR A 36 -13.29 2.77 16.77
C THR A 36 -13.07 3.49 15.43
N ARG A 37 -14.07 4.24 14.95
CA ARG A 37 -13.96 5.04 13.73
C ARG A 37 -12.83 6.07 13.81
N ARG A 38 -12.74 6.83 14.92
CA ARG A 38 -11.65 7.80 15.14
C ARG A 38 -10.28 7.13 15.14
N GLN A 39 -10.16 5.97 15.79
CA GLN A 39 -8.90 5.22 15.81
C GLN A 39 -8.51 4.71 14.41
N PHE A 40 -9.48 4.29 13.60
CA PHE A 40 -9.21 3.88 12.22
C PHE A 40 -8.87 5.07 11.31
N GLU A 41 -9.53 6.21 11.47
CA GLU A 41 -9.20 7.44 10.72
C GLU A 41 -7.76 7.90 10.99
N GLN A 42 -7.31 7.85 12.25
CA GLN A 42 -5.92 8.15 12.61
C GLN A 42 -4.93 7.13 12.03
N LYS A 43 -5.24 5.84 12.13
CA LYS A 43 -4.38 4.78 11.57
C LYS A 43 -4.31 4.87 10.04
N LEU A 44 -5.40 5.25 9.37
CA LEU A 44 -5.41 5.44 7.92
C LEU A 44 -4.46 6.57 7.53
N SER A 45 -4.56 7.74 8.18
CA SER A 45 -3.69 8.87 7.83
C SER A 45 -2.21 8.59 8.07
N GLU A 46 -1.88 7.87 9.15
CA GLU A 46 -0.52 7.40 9.40
C GLU A 46 -0.04 6.42 8.32
N LYS A 47 -0.90 5.49 7.90
CA LYS A 47 -0.59 4.51 6.86
C LYS A 47 -0.43 5.15 5.49
N ASP A 48 -1.28 6.11 5.14
CA ASP A 48 -1.18 6.85 3.89
C ASP A 48 0.15 7.63 3.83
N ALA A 49 0.56 8.26 4.94
CA ALA A 49 1.85 8.93 5.03
C ALA A 49 3.05 7.96 4.92
N GLU A 50 2.94 6.76 5.50
CA GLU A 50 3.95 5.70 5.39
C GLU A 50 4.07 5.19 3.94
N VAL A 51 2.93 4.96 3.28
CA VAL A 51 2.87 4.50 1.89
C VAL A 51 3.44 5.55 0.95
N ALA A 52 3.05 6.82 1.09
CA ALA A 52 3.56 7.90 0.25
C ALA A 52 5.09 8.02 0.33
N LYS A 53 5.69 7.88 1.52
CA LYS A 53 7.15 7.87 1.68
C LYS A 53 7.81 6.69 0.96
N ARG A 54 7.19 5.51 1.06
CA ARG A 54 7.70 4.30 0.38
C ARG A 54 7.62 4.45 -1.13
N GLU A 55 6.52 4.96 -1.65
CA GLU A 55 6.34 5.22 -3.08
C GLU A 55 7.39 6.20 -3.60
N GLN A 56 7.60 7.34 -2.92
CA GLN A 56 8.67 8.28 -3.29
C GLN A 56 10.05 7.62 -3.34
N THR A 57 10.39 6.82 -2.32
CA THR A 57 11.67 6.12 -2.28
C THR A 57 11.80 5.11 -3.44
N LEU A 58 10.71 4.44 -3.81
CA LEU A 58 10.70 3.49 -4.91
C LEU A 58 10.81 4.21 -6.26
N GLU A 59 10.12 5.32 -6.45
CA GLU A 59 10.20 6.15 -7.65
C GLU A 59 11.63 6.68 -7.86
N GLU A 60 12.26 7.19 -6.80
CA GLU A 60 13.66 7.62 -6.82
C GLU A 60 14.60 6.47 -7.20
N LYS A 61 14.41 5.29 -6.62
CA LYS A 61 15.19 4.09 -6.95
C LYS A 61 15.01 3.68 -8.41
N LEU A 62 13.78 3.68 -8.92
CA LEU A 62 13.49 3.34 -10.31
C LEU A 62 14.09 4.37 -11.27
N ALA A 63 14.01 5.66 -10.94
CA ALA A 63 14.64 6.72 -11.72
C ALA A 63 16.17 6.58 -11.73
N GLY A 64 16.77 6.27 -10.58
CA GLY A 64 18.21 5.98 -10.46
C GLY A 64 18.63 4.75 -11.27
N GLN A 65 17.87 3.65 -11.19
CA GLN A 65 18.14 2.42 -11.95
C GLN A 65 18.12 2.66 -13.46
N LYS A 66 17.11 3.39 -13.97
CA LYS A 66 17.04 3.75 -15.40
C LYS A 66 18.26 4.56 -15.85
N GLN A 67 18.74 5.48 -15.03
CA GLN A 67 19.94 6.26 -15.33
C GLN A 67 21.19 5.37 -15.34
N VAL A 68 21.33 4.49 -14.35
CA VAL A 68 22.44 3.53 -14.30
C VAL A 68 22.42 2.64 -15.54
N GLU A 69 21.27 2.04 -15.86
CA GLU A 69 21.11 1.18 -17.03
C GLU A 69 21.48 1.90 -18.34
N ALA A 70 21.02 3.14 -18.52
CA ALA A 70 21.38 3.95 -19.68
C ALA A 70 22.89 4.19 -19.78
N LEU A 71 23.56 4.51 -18.66
CA LEU A 71 25.02 4.68 -18.61
C LEU A 71 25.76 3.37 -18.88
N GLU A 72 25.25 2.24 -18.40
CA GLU A 72 25.83 0.92 -18.65
C GLU A 72 25.74 0.53 -20.12
N VAL A 73 24.59 0.79 -20.76
CA VAL A 73 24.41 0.60 -22.21
C VAL A 73 25.42 1.45 -22.96
N GLN A 74 25.54 2.74 -22.64
CA GLN A 74 26.50 3.64 -23.30
C GLN A 74 27.96 3.19 -23.11
N ARG A 75 28.31 2.74 -21.90
CA ARG A 75 29.64 2.19 -21.59
C ARG A 75 29.92 0.96 -22.44
N ASN A 76 28.98 0.03 -22.51
CA ASN A 76 29.10 -1.19 -23.31
C ASN A 76 29.24 -0.86 -24.80
N GLU A 77 28.39 0.03 -25.33
CA GLU A 77 28.48 0.50 -26.72
C GLU A 77 29.84 1.12 -27.02
N SER A 78 30.38 1.93 -26.10
CA SER A 78 31.70 2.56 -26.25
C SER A 78 32.82 1.52 -26.24
N ALA A 79 32.73 0.50 -25.38
CA ALA A 79 33.68 -0.60 -25.32
C ALA A 79 33.66 -1.44 -26.61
N VAL A 80 32.47 -1.80 -27.11
CA VAL A 80 32.29 -2.51 -28.38
C VAL A 80 32.81 -1.67 -29.56
N ARG A 81 32.56 -0.36 -29.54
CA ARG A 81 33.05 0.56 -30.58
C ARG A 81 34.59 0.62 -30.58
N CYS A 82 35.22 0.70 -29.41
CA CYS A 82 36.67 0.71 -29.28
C CYS A 82 37.30 -0.59 -29.80
N SER A 83 36.77 -1.74 -29.40
CA SER A 83 37.26 -3.05 -29.84
C SER A 83 37.07 -3.28 -31.35
N THR A 84 35.93 -2.88 -31.90
CA THR A 84 35.67 -2.97 -33.35
C THR A 84 36.63 -2.09 -34.15
N ARG A 85 36.91 -0.88 -33.66
CA ARG A 85 37.85 0.05 -34.32
C ARG A 85 39.29 -0.47 -34.25
N GLY A 86 39.71 -1.05 -33.13
CA GLY A 86 41.02 -1.67 -32.98
C GLY A 86 41.22 -2.89 -33.89
N THR A 87 40.23 -3.77 -34.00
CA THR A 87 40.31 -4.93 -34.91
C THR A 87 40.26 -4.53 -36.38
N ARG A 88 39.52 -3.47 -36.73
CA ARG A 88 39.52 -2.90 -38.09
C ARG A 88 40.88 -2.29 -38.44
N TRP A 89 41.48 -1.54 -37.50
CA TRP A 89 42.81 -0.95 -37.67
C TRP A 89 43.90 -2.02 -37.85
N MET A 90 43.91 -3.06 -37.00
CA MET A 90 44.84 -4.20 -37.14
C MET A 90 44.70 -4.92 -38.48
N ARG A 91 43.47 -5.21 -38.92
CA ARG A 91 43.23 -5.87 -40.22
C ARG A 91 43.68 -5.01 -41.40
N SER A 92 43.60 -3.69 -41.29
CA SER A 92 44.06 -2.77 -42.33
C SER A 92 45.58 -2.64 -42.39
N TRP A 93 46.28 -2.87 -41.28
CA TRP A 93 47.75 -2.81 -41.24
C TRP A 93 48.41 -4.11 -41.73
N MET A 94 47.72 -5.25 -41.62
CA MET A 94 48.18 -6.55 -42.13
C MET A 94 48.00 -6.74 -43.65
N ARG A 95 47.31 -5.83 -44.32
CA ARG A 95 47.09 -5.84 -45.77
C ARG A 95 47.99 -4.80 -46.42
#